data_AF-A0A3D9S7Q0-F1
#
_entry.id   AF-A0A3D9S7Q0-F1
#
_cell.length_a   1.000
_cell.length_b   1.000
_cell.length_c   1.000
_cell.angle_alpha   90.00
_cell.angle_beta   90.00
_cell.angle_gamma   90.00
#
_symmetry.space_group_name_H-M   'P 1'
#
loop_
_entity.id
_entity.type
_entity.pdbx_description
1 polymer ?
#
loop_
_entity_poly.entity_id
_entity_poly.type
_entity_poly.pdbx_seq_one_letter_code
_entity_poly.pdbx_strand_id
1 'polypeptide(L)'
;MDSHFSLDYSQQDKLIDFLNQYYSLEDLYSLCRLLELNKDDIMTQYVPKRINCERFVEVIKQREYYYRLFLLLQTEKFYRETLIVYFPNVNITKPKKTPELEELGRKVYSSSSIGNEGQVTHEIWIEQCKKSTVLILGKDSPDEYMKELEEIGKVVQERGYNPIFIKKQAEVDISSNEEKMLTYASLSRFIIIEKSYAAGQIDEAKICAINRFPAIWLRREGHGDTWMQGDYEADFKFIKNFCYDENNKNDVIKSAIEWVEEFIDTKREYLNNIYPWR
;
A
#
# COMPACT_ATOMS: atom_id res chain seq x y z
N MET A 1 4.43 1.43 19.27
CA MET A 1 3.53 0.78 20.24
C MET A 1 4.33 -0.34 20.90
N ASP A 2 5.08 -0.04 21.94
CA ASP A 2 5.73 -1.09 22.73
C ASP A 2 4.70 -1.58 23.74
N SER A 3 4.16 -2.79 23.53
CA SER A 3 3.33 -3.43 24.54
C SER A 3 4.22 -3.70 25.75
N HIS A 4 3.85 -3.19 26.93
CA HIS A 4 4.51 -3.51 28.19
C HIS A 4 4.37 -5.00 28.50
N PHE A 5 5.29 -5.79 27.95
CA PHE A 5 5.44 -7.20 28.25
C PHE A 5 6.33 -7.30 29.50
N SER A 6 5.70 -7.52 30.66
CA SER A 6 6.39 -7.69 31.93
C SER A 6 6.23 -9.12 32.43
N LEU A 7 7.37 -9.76 32.75
CA LEU A 7 7.38 -11.07 33.41
C LEU A 7 7.28 -10.87 34.93
N ASP A 8 6.50 -11.73 35.60
CA ASP A 8 6.51 -11.82 37.06
C ASP A 8 7.85 -12.37 37.59
N TYR A 9 8.10 -12.25 38.89
CA TYR A 9 9.35 -12.74 39.50
C TYR A 9 9.55 -14.25 39.33
N SER A 10 8.48 -15.05 39.34
CA SER A 10 8.55 -16.51 39.14
C SER A 10 8.97 -16.87 37.71
N GLN A 11 8.55 -16.07 36.73
CA GLN A 11 8.89 -16.22 35.32
C GLN A 11 10.31 -15.72 35.02
N GLN A 12 10.80 -14.73 35.77
CA GLN A 12 12.19 -14.26 35.69
C GLN A 12 13.16 -15.36 36.14
N ASP A 13 12.88 -16.03 37.26
CA ASP A 13 13.69 -17.17 37.74
C ASP A 13 13.67 -18.33 36.74
N LYS A 14 12.49 -18.64 36.18
CA LYS A 14 12.37 -19.63 35.10
C LYS A 14 13.19 -19.25 33.86
N LEU A 15 13.27 -17.98 33.51
CA LEU A 15 14.06 -17.49 32.37
C LEU A 15 15.54 -17.62 32.64
N ILE A 16 16.00 -17.30 33.86
CA ILE A 16 17.38 -17.48 34.29
C ILE A 16 17.78 -18.95 34.21
N ASP A 17 16.98 -19.85 34.77
CA ASP A 17 17.25 -21.30 34.75
C ASP A 17 17.24 -21.83 33.31
N PHE A 18 16.30 -21.38 32.48
CA PHE A 18 16.23 -21.74 31.07
C PHE A 18 17.46 -21.27 30.28
N LEU A 19 17.86 -20.01 30.42
CA LEU A 19 19.07 -19.48 29.77
C LEU A 19 20.33 -20.21 30.24
N ASN A 20 20.42 -20.48 31.55
CA ASN A 20 21.55 -21.21 32.13
C ASN A 20 21.63 -22.67 31.63
N GLN A 21 20.50 -23.32 31.41
CA GLN A 21 20.45 -24.71 30.98
C GLN A 21 20.67 -24.90 29.46
N TYR A 22 20.10 -24.02 28.62
CA TYR A 22 20.00 -24.28 27.17
C TYR A 22 20.87 -23.38 26.26
N TYR A 23 21.54 -22.36 26.81
CA TYR A 23 22.35 -21.41 26.03
C TYR A 23 23.79 -21.41 26.52
N SER A 24 24.77 -21.43 25.62
CA SER A 24 26.18 -21.30 25.98
C SER A 24 26.52 -19.86 26.41
N LEU A 25 27.68 -19.64 27.02
CA LEU A 25 28.15 -18.27 27.29
C LEU A 25 28.31 -17.47 25.98
N GLU A 26 28.74 -18.10 24.89
CA GLU A 26 28.86 -17.49 23.56
C GLU A 26 27.51 -17.07 22.97
N ASP A 27 26.47 -17.86 23.19
CA ASP A 27 25.11 -17.49 22.80
C ASP A 27 24.63 -16.27 23.58
N LEU A 28 24.91 -16.21 24.88
CA LEU A 28 24.58 -15.07 25.73
C LEU A 28 25.34 -13.80 25.31
N TYR A 29 26.63 -13.91 24.96
CA TYR A 29 27.39 -12.79 24.38
C TYR A 29 26.80 -12.32 23.06
N SER A 30 26.34 -13.27 22.23
CA SER A 30 25.69 -12.95 20.95
C SER A 30 24.36 -12.23 21.17
N LEU A 31 23.57 -12.63 22.18
CA LEU A 31 22.34 -11.96 22.57
C LEU A 31 22.61 -10.56 23.12
N CYS A 32 23.63 -10.37 23.97
CA CYS A 32 24.05 -9.04 24.44
C CYS A 32 24.36 -8.11 23.25
N ARG A 33 25.10 -8.61 22.26
CA ARG A 33 25.45 -7.82 21.06
C ARG A 33 24.20 -7.45 20.24
N LEU A 34 23.28 -8.38 20.05
CA LEU A 34 22.04 -8.14 19.28
C LEU A 34 21.05 -7.23 20.01
N LEU A 35 21.12 -7.16 21.34
CA LEU A 35 20.31 -6.27 22.18
C LEU A 35 21.01 -4.95 22.51
N GLU A 36 22.16 -4.68 21.89
CA GLU A 36 22.96 -3.46 22.10
C GLU A 36 23.31 -3.23 23.59
N LEU A 37 23.55 -4.33 24.31
CA LEU A 37 23.96 -4.32 25.70
C LEU A 37 25.48 -4.33 25.80
N ASN A 38 26.02 -3.55 26.74
CA ASN A 38 27.44 -3.61 27.03
C ASN A 38 27.76 -4.94 27.71
N LYS A 39 28.44 -5.82 26.99
CA LYS A 39 28.77 -7.18 27.45
C LYS A 39 29.67 -7.17 28.69
N ASP A 40 30.53 -6.16 28.83
CA ASP A 40 31.55 -6.10 29.87
C ASP A 40 30.94 -5.74 31.25
N ASP A 41 29.76 -5.11 31.25
CA ASP A 41 29.01 -4.77 32.46
C ASP A 41 28.15 -5.94 32.96
N ILE A 42 27.88 -6.93 32.11
CA ILE A 42 26.90 -8.00 32.37
C ILE A 42 27.57 -9.36 32.53
N MET A 43 28.52 -9.68 31.66
CA MET A 43 29.12 -10.99 31.53
C MET A 43 30.56 -10.97 32.04
N THR A 44 30.87 -11.83 33.01
CA THR A 44 32.23 -11.97 33.53
C THR A 44 32.66 -13.43 33.50
N GLN A 45 33.91 -13.70 33.05
CA GLN A 45 34.46 -15.06 33.01
C GLN A 45 34.76 -15.63 34.41
N TYR A 46 34.85 -14.77 35.42
CA TYR A 46 35.20 -15.10 36.81
C TYR A 46 34.01 -15.48 37.69
N VAL A 47 32.79 -15.48 37.14
CA VAL A 47 31.58 -15.83 37.90
C VAL A 47 30.86 -17.03 37.28
N PRO A 48 30.15 -17.84 38.09
CA PRO A 48 29.32 -18.92 37.58
C PRO A 48 28.32 -18.43 36.53
N LYS A 49 28.08 -19.26 35.51
CA LYS A 49 27.16 -18.97 34.39
C LYS A 49 25.77 -18.54 34.84
N ARG A 50 25.24 -19.13 35.93
CA ARG A 50 23.96 -18.74 36.52
C ARG A 50 23.94 -17.27 36.94
N ILE A 51 25.01 -16.78 37.56
CA ILE A 51 25.13 -15.37 37.99
C ILE A 51 25.18 -14.44 36.76
N ASN A 52 25.84 -14.86 35.68
CA ASN A 52 25.80 -14.12 34.42
C ASN A 52 24.39 -14.06 33.81
N CYS A 53 23.61 -15.15 33.88
CA CYS A 53 22.21 -15.17 33.45
C CYS A 53 21.32 -14.26 34.33
N GLU A 54 21.52 -14.26 35.65
CA GLU A 54 20.82 -13.39 36.59
C GLU A 54 21.04 -11.91 36.25
N ARG A 55 22.30 -11.50 36.10
CA ARG A 55 22.67 -10.14 35.68
C ARG A 55 22.07 -9.78 34.32
N PHE A 56 22.13 -10.70 33.38
CA PHE A 56 21.55 -10.50 32.05
C PHE A 56 20.05 -10.23 32.12
N VAL A 57 19.29 -11.08 32.82
CA VAL A 57 17.83 -10.92 32.96
C VAL A 57 17.49 -9.65 33.73
N GLU A 58 18.30 -9.27 34.72
CA GLU A 58 18.14 -8.00 35.45
C GLU A 58 18.31 -6.77 34.52
N VAL A 59 19.34 -6.75 33.67
CA VAL A 59 19.52 -5.66 32.70
C VAL A 59 18.39 -5.63 31.67
N ILE A 60 17.91 -6.78 31.22
CA ILE A 60 16.76 -6.89 30.31
C ILE A 60 15.49 -6.31 30.96
N LYS A 61 15.29 -6.55 32.26
CA LYS A 61 14.20 -5.96 33.04
C LYS A 61 14.31 -4.44 33.12
N GLN A 62 15.49 -3.94 33.50
CA GLN A 62 15.73 -2.50 33.68
C GLN A 62 15.52 -1.71 32.39
N ARG A 63 15.83 -2.32 31.23
CA ARG A 63 15.65 -1.72 29.90
C ARG A 63 14.33 -2.07 29.22
N GLU A 64 13.45 -2.82 29.88
CA GLU A 64 12.17 -3.30 29.32
C GLU A 64 12.32 -4.12 28.01
N TYR A 65 13.42 -4.87 27.86
CA TYR A 65 13.77 -5.59 26.62
C TYR A 65 13.23 -7.03 26.55
N TYR A 66 12.32 -7.43 27.42
CA TYR A 66 11.80 -8.80 27.42
C TYR A 66 11.19 -9.18 26.07
N TYR A 67 10.39 -8.31 25.48
CA TYR A 67 9.80 -8.57 24.16
C TYR A 67 10.87 -8.81 23.08
N ARG A 68 11.90 -7.95 23.04
CA ARG A 68 13.02 -8.09 22.09
C ARG A 68 13.82 -9.37 22.33
N LEU A 69 14.06 -9.71 23.60
CA LEU A 69 14.71 -10.96 23.96
C LEU A 69 13.90 -12.16 23.47
N PHE A 70 12.60 -12.24 23.75
CA PHE A 70 11.77 -13.34 23.30
C PHE A 70 11.63 -13.43 21.77
N LEU A 71 11.69 -12.32 21.06
CA LEU A 71 11.81 -12.32 19.59
C LEU A 71 13.13 -12.93 19.14
N LEU A 72 14.25 -12.57 19.77
CA LEU A 72 15.55 -13.16 19.44
C LEU A 72 15.60 -14.66 19.75
N LEU A 73 15.03 -15.09 20.87
CA LEU A 73 14.92 -16.52 21.22
C LEU A 73 13.97 -17.30 20.29
N GLN A 74 13.17 -16.61 19.47
CA GLN A 74 12.36 -17.21 18.41
C GLN A 74 13.08 -17.27 17.05
N THR A 75 14.30 -16.74 16.94
CA THR A 75 15.08 -16.87 15.69
C THR A 75 15.68 -18.26 15.55
N GLU A 76 15.87 -18.72 14.32
CA GLU A 76 16.42 -20.06 14.01
C GLU A 76 17.72 -20.37 14.77
N LYS A 77 18.59 -19.38 14.93
CA LYS A 77 19.88 -19.51 15.63
C LYS A 77 19.72 -19.83 17.12
N PHE A 78 18.77 -19.17 17.79
CA PHE A 78 18.63 -19.22 19.24
C PHE A 78 17.47 -20.10 19.70
N TYR A 79 16.57 -20.49 18.81
CA TYR A 79 15.39 -21.26 19.17
C TYR A 79 15.72 -22.61 19.81
N ARG A 80 14.94 -22.95 20.83
CA ARG A 80 14.96 -24.24 21.52
C ARG A 80 13.51 -24.69 21.69
N GLU A 81 13.19 -25.94 21.35
CA GLU A 81 11.81 -26.44 21.41
C GLU A 81 11.21 -26.35 22.83
N THR A 82 12.06 -26.47 23.84
CA THR A 82 11.71 -26.34 25.25
C THR A 82 11.24 -24.94 25.64
N LEU A 83 11.51 -23.90 24.84
CA LEU A 83 11.07 -22.52 25.09
C LEU A 83 9.54 -22.41 25.22
N ILE A 84 8.81 -23.12 24.35
CA ILE A 84 7.33 -23.12 24.34
C ILE A 84 6.76 -23.79 25.59
N VAL A 85 7.45 -24.82 26.10
CA VAL A 85 7.04 -25.56 27.30
C VAL A 85 7.29 -24.74 28.56
N TYR A 86 8.41 -24.01 28.62
CA TYR A 86 8.76 -23.18 29.78
C TYR A 86 7.90 -21.91 29.88
N PHE A 87 7.42 -21.38 28.75
CA PHE A 87 6.67 -20.13 28.68
C PHE A 87 5.38 -20.25 27.84
N PRO A 88 4.41 -21.07 28.27
CA PRO A 88 3.17 -21.30 27.51
C PRO A 88 2.27 -20.06 27.42
N ASN A 89 2.39 -19.14 28.38
CA ASN A 89 1.61 -17.90 28.44
C ASN A 89 2.15 -16.80 27.53
N VAL A 90 3.36 -16.98 27.01
CA VAL A 90 3.97 -16.11 26.03
C VAL A 90 3.61 -16.76 24.70
N ASN A 91 2.96 -16.03 23.80
CA ASN A 91 2.48 -16.55 22.51
C ASN A 91 3.66 -16.80 21.54
N ILE A 92 4.58 -17.68 21.95
CA ILE A 92 5.85 -18.00 21.30
C ILE A 92 5.56 -18.98 20.18
N THR A 93 5.93 -18.59 18.97
CA THR A 93 5.79 -19.44 17.80
C THR A 93 7.11 -20.12 17.47
N LYS A 94 7.04 -21.34 16.92
CA LYS A 94 8.25 -21.98 16.36
C LYS A 94 8.77 -21.11 15.21
N PRO A 95 10.10 -20.90 15.08
CA PRO A 95 10.65 -20.32 13.86
C PRO A 95 10.19 -21.17 12.68
N LYS A 96 9.54 -20.52 11.73
CA LYS A 96 9.21 -21.14 10.46
C LYS A 96 10.53 -21.43 9.73
N LYS A 97 10.67 -22.62 9.16
CA LYS A 97 11.91 -23.01 8.46
C LYS A 97 12.15 -22.03 7.30
N THR A 98 13.42 -21.74 6.99
CA THR A 98 13.84 -20.87 5.88
C THR A 98 13.03 -21.07 4.58
N PRO A 99 12.71 -22.30 4.11
CA PRO A 99 11.86 -22.51 2.93
C PRO A 99 10.38 -22.09 3.12
N GLU A 100 9.80 -22.23 4.31
CA GLU A 100 8.44 -21.75 4.61
C GLU A 100 8.41 -20.23 4.76
N LEU A 101 9.48 -19.63 5.27
CA LEU A 101 9.70 -18.17 5.26
C LEU A 101 9.93 -17.64 3.85
N GLU A 102 10.56 -18.40 2.95
CA GLU A 102 10.66 -18.07 1.54
C GLU A 102 9.32 -18.25 0.81
N GLU A 103 8.46 -19.17 1.24
CA GLU A 103 7.13 -19.36 0.65
C GLU A 103 6.13 -18.33 1.17
N LEU A 104 6.15 -18.03 2.47
CA LEU A 104 5.41 -16.91 3.06
C LEU A 104 5.98 -15.57 2.61
N GLY A 105 7.31 -15.48 2.50
CA GLY A 105 8.03 -14.38 1.91
C GLY A 105 7.64 -14.21 0.45
N ARG A 106 7.53 -15.28 -0.33
CA ARG A 106 6.98 -15.27 -1.69
C ARG A 106 5.50 -14.92 -1.74
N LYS A 107 4.67 -15.36 -0.79
CA LYS A 107 3.24 -15.03 -0.73
C LYS A 107 3.01 -13.57 -0.33
N VAL A 108 3.81 -13.07 0.60
CA VAL A 108 3.83 -11.66 1.01
C VAL A 108 4.44 -10.82 -0.11
N TYR A 109 5.58 -11.21 -0.69
CA TYR A 109 6.13 -10.57 -1.90
C TYR A 109 5.12 -10.60 -3.04
N SER A 110 4.49 -11.72 -3.38
CA SER A 110 3.49 -11.76 -4.47
C SER A 110 2.25 -10.92 -4.18
N SER A 111 1.95 -10.65 -2.90
CA SER A 111 0.87 -9.73 -2.51
C SER A 111 1.32 -8.29 -2.28
N SER A 112 2.64 -8.01 -2.25
CA SER A 112 3.20 -6.66 -2.02
C SER A 112 4.27 -6.21 -3.03
N SER A 113 4.52 -6.97 -4.10
CA SER A 113 5.45 -6.62 -5.18
C SER A 113 4.78 -5.79 -6.26
N ILE A 114 4.59 -4.51 -5.93
CA ILE A 114 4.74 -3.39 -6.89
C ILE A 114 6.11 -2.71 -6.61
N GLY A 115 7.17 -3.49 -6.36
CA GLY A 115 8.49 -2.95 -6.04
C GLY A 115 9.65 -3.87 -6.43
N ASN A 116 9.93 -3.91 -7.74
CA ASN A 116 11.19 -4.16 -8.48
C ASN A 116 12.30 -5.05 -7.83
N GLU A 117 12.95 -6.02 -8.48
CA GLU A 117 13.46 -6.03 -9.86
C GLU A 117 13.45 -7.46 -10.47
N GLY A 118 12.44 -7.76 -11.26
CA GLY A 118 12.66 -8.32 -12.59
C GLY A 118 12.28 -7.18 -13.53
N GLN A 119 13.05 -6.88 -14.57
CA GLN A 119 12.79 -5.76 -15.47
C GLN A 119 11.35 -5.79 -16.00
N VAL A 120 10.43 -5.08 -15.33
CA VAL A 120 9.19 -4.62 -15.95
C VAL A 120 9.69 -3.64 -16.99
N THR A 121 9.74 -4.08 -18.23
CA THR A 121 10.08 -3.18 -19.33
C THR A 121 9.09 -2.02 -19.30
N HIS A 122 9.52 -0.82 -19.73
CA HIS A 122 8.64 0.34 -19.79
C HIS A 122 7.34 0.02 -20.54
N GLU A 123 7.41 -0.88 -21.53
CA GLU A 123 6.26 -1.41 -22.27
C GLU A 123 5.24 -2.13 -21.36
N ILE A 124 5.69 -3.09 -20.54
CA ILE A 124 4.81 -3.83 -19.62
C ILE A 124 4.17 -2.89 -18.60
N TRP A 125 4.94 -1.92 -18.09
CA TRP A 125 4.42 -0.94 -17.13
C TRP A 125 3.35 -0.04 -17.76
N ILE A 126 3.61 0.50 -18.97
CA ILE A 126 2.62 1.30 -19.71
C ILE A 126 1.36 0.48 -19.99
N GLU A 127 1.53 -0.79 -20.40
CA GLU A 127 0.39 -1.68 -20.65
C GLU A 127 -0.44 -1.91 -19.39
N GLN A 128 0.19 -2.13 -18.23
CA GLN A 128 -0.51 -2.29 -16.96
C GLN A 128 -1.29 -1.03 -16.55
N CYS A 129 -0.69 0.16 -16.73
CA CYS A 129 -1.38 1.43 -16.50
C CYS A 129 -2.59 1.56 -17.43
N LYS A 130 -2.44 1.27 -18.72
CA LYS A 130 -3.54 1.32 -19.71
C LYS A 130 -4.61 0.24 -19.52
N LYS A 131 -4.36 -0.79 -18.72
CA LYS A 131 -5.34 -1.82 -18.37
C LYS A 131 -6.15 -1.49 -17.14
N SER A 132 -5.57 -0.81 -16.15
CA SER A 132 -6.17 -0.73 -14.82
C SER A 132 -6.28 0.68 -14.24
N THR A 133 -5.48 1.64 -14.69
CA THR A 133 -5.41 2.97 -14.08
C THR A 133 -6.55 3.86 -14.55
N VAL A 134 -7.23 4.51 -13.61
CA VAL A 134 -8.31 5.49 -13.88
C VAL A 134 -7.97 6.78 -13.18
N LEU A 135 -7.92 7.89 -13.92
CA LEU A 135 -7.70 9.22 -13.34
C LEU A 135 -9.05 9.83 -12.96
N ILE A 136 -9.18 10.27 -11.71
CA ILE A 136 -10.37 10.94 -11.20
C ILE A 136 -10.04 12.41 -10.96
N LEU A 137 -10.82 13.28 -11.56
CA LEU A 137 -10.69 14.73 -11.54
C LEU A 137 -12.00 15.37 -11.09
N GLY A 138 -11.91 16.59 -10.60
CA GLY A 138 -13.04 17.36 -10.10
C GLY A 138 -12.56 18.32 -9.02
N LYS A 139 -13.51 19.01 -8.40
CA LYS A 139 -13.18 19.91 -7.30
C LYS A 139 -12.63 19.12 -6.12
N ASP A 140 -11.49 19.54 -5.59
CA ASP A 140 -10.74 18.83 -4.55
C ASP A 140 -10.71 19.59 -3.21
N SER A 141 -11.21 20.83 -3.18
CA SER A 141 -11.17 21.71 -2.02
C SER A 141 -12.48 22.48 -1.83
N PRO A 142 -13.05 22.51 -0.61
CA PRO A 142 -12.55 21.88 0.63
C PRO A 142 -12.75 20.36 0.66
N ASP A 143 -12.25 19.71 1.73
CA ASP A 143 -12.18 18.25 1.93
C ASP A 143 -13.48 17.48 1.64
N GLU A 144 -14.64 18.13 1.73
CA GLU A 144 -15.93 17.53 1.37
C GLU A 144 -15.97 17.09 -0.09
N TYR A 145 -15.45 17.88 -1.02
CA TYR A 145 -15.40 17.49 -2.43
C TYR A 145 -14.37 16.38 -2.68
N MET A 146 -13.25 16.40 -1.95
CA MET A 146 -12.27 15.30 -2.02
C MET A 146 -12.88 13.97 -1.57
N LYS A 147 -13.73 13.96 -0.53
CA LYS A 147 -14.47 12.76 -0.11
C LYS A 147 -15.40 12.27 -1.21
N GLU A 148 -16.07 13.18 -1.91
CA GLU A 148 -16.94 12.79 -3.03
C GLU A 148 -16.17 12.11 -4.16
N LEU A 149 -14.98 12.63 -4.50
CA LEU A 149 -14.07 11.97 -5.46
C LEU A 149 -13.60 10.61 -4.95
N GLU A 150 -13.28 10.49 -3.66
CA GLU A 150 -12.88 9.21 -3.04
C GLU A 150 -14.00 8.16 -3.08
N GLU A 151 -15.26 8.56 -2.91
CA GLU A 151 -16.41 7.66 -3.08
C GLU A 151 -16.52 7.14 -4.51
N ILE A 152 -16.35 8.02 -5.51
CA ILE A 152 -16.28 7.60 -6.92
C ILE A 152 -15.12 6.60 -7.09
N GLY A 153 -13.97 6.90 -6.48
CA GLY A 153 -12.80 6.00 -6.47
C GLY A 153 -13.08 4.62 -5.90
N LYS A 154 -13.88 4.51 -4.82
CA LYS A 154 -14.27 3.21 -4.26
C LYS A 154 -15.07 2.38 -5.25
N VAL A 155 -16.05 2.97 -5.93
CA VAL A 155 -16.85 2.27 -6.94
C VAL A 155 -15.97 1.80 -8.11
N VAL A 156 -15.02 2.64 -8.53
CA VAL A 156 -14.03 2.31 -9.57
C VAL A 156 -13.14 1.15 -9.12
N GLN A 157 -12.72 1.15 -7.84
CA GLN A 157 -11.89 0.09 -7.27
C GLN A 157 -12.66 -1.24 -7.14
N GLU A 158 -13.93 -1.22 -6.77
CA GLU A 158 -14.81 -2.40 -6.75
C GLU A 158 -14.95 -3.05 -8.13
N ARG A 159 -14.80 -2.26 -9.21
CA ARG A 159 -14.78 -2.75 -10.60
C ARG A 159 -13.41 -3.25 -11.06
N GLY A 160 -12.41 -3.29 -10.17
CA GLY A 160 -11.08 -3.84 -10.45
C GLY A 160 -10.07 -2.83 -11.03
N TYR A 161 -10.40 -1.55 -11.01
CA TYR A 161 -9.50 -0.48 -11.46
C TYR A 161 -8.71 0.15 -10.32
N ASN A 162 -7.65 0.86 -10.66
CA ASN A 162 -6.78 1.59 -9.75
C ASN A 162 -7.06 3.10 -9.89
N PRO A 163 -7.88 3.69 -9.01
CA PRO A 163 -8.18 5.12 -9.06
C PRO A 163 -6.97 5.95 -8.64
N ILE A 164 -6.67 7.00 -9.41
CA ILE A 164 -5.64 8.00 -9.11
C ILE A 164 -6.31 9.36 -8.92
N PHE A 165 -5.92 10.05 -7.85
CA PHE A 165 -6.31 11.44 -7.58
C PHE A 165 -5.09 12.34 -7.77
N ILE A 166 -5.18 13.29 -8.71
CA ILE A 166 -4.04 14.14 -9.10
C ILE A 166 -3.46 14.92 -7.91
N LYS A 167 -4.34 15.40 -7.01
CA LYS A 167 -3.99 16.16 -5.81
C LYS A 167 -3.15 15.37 -4.80
N LYS A 168 -3.29 14.05 -4.78
CA LYS A 168 -2.55 13.14 -3.88
C LYS A 168 -1.20 12.71 -4.44
N GLN A 169 -0.93 13.02 -5.71
CA GLN A 169 0.34 12.67 -6.33
C GLN A 169 1.42 13.66 -5.92
N ALA A 170 2.64 13.18 -5.75
CA ALA A 170 3.78 14.04 -5.44
C ALA A 170 3.94 15.15 -6.47
N GLU A 171 4.39 16.32 -6.02
CA GLU A 171 4.83 17.38 -6.93
C GLU A 171 6.23 17.06 -7.45
N VAL A 172 6.47 17.41 -8.70
CA VAL A 172 7.77 17.29 -9.36
C VAL A 172 8.19 18.71 -9.73
N ASP A 173 9.28 19.19 -9.15
CA ASP A 173 9.69 20.61 -9.22
C ASP A 173 9.85 21.18 -10.63
N ILE A 174 10.05 20.31 -11.63
CA ILE A 174 10.21 20.69 -13.05
C ILE A 174 8.91 20.63 -13.86
N SER A 175 7.79 20.19 -13.27
CA SER A 175 6.50 20.00 -13.95
C SER A 175 5.48 21.02 -13.45
N SER A 176 4.80 21.67 -14.37
CA SER A 176 3.58 22.42 -14.09
C SER A 176 2.42 21.48 -13.72
N ASN A 177 1.36 22.03 -13.14
CA ASN A 177 0.13 21.29 -12.83
C ASN A 177 -0.53 20.70 -14.09
N GLU A 178 -0.45 21.41 -15.22
CA GLU A 178 -0.98 20.93 -16.50
C GLU A 178 -0.16 19.75 -17.05
N GLU A 179 1.17 19.84 -17.01
CA GLU A 179 2.06 18.73 -17.41
C GLU A 179 1.86 17.50 -16.53
N LYS A 180 1.65 17.72 -15.23
CA LYS A 180 1.32 16.66 -14.27
C LYS A 180 -0.01 16.00 -14.67
N MET A 181 -1.06 16.78 -14.88
CA MET A 181 -2.37 16.27 -15.31
C MET A 181 -2.25 15.47 -16.61
N LEU A 182 -1.58 16.03 -17.62
CA LEU A 182 -1.38 15.40 -18.92
C LEU A 182 -0.65 14.05 -18.80
N THR A 183 0.37 13.99 -17.94
CA THR A 183 1.14 12.77 -17.70
C THR A 183 0.26 11.66 -17.12
N TYR A 184 -0.49 11.95 -16.07
CA TYR A 184 -1.38 10.95 -15.46
C TYR A 184 -2.54 10.58 -16.40
N ALA A 185 -3.11 11.54 -17.11
CA ALA A 185 -4.14 11.29 -18.11
C ALA A 185 -3.64 10.38 -19.25
N SER A 186 -2.38 10.58 -19.66
CA SER A 186 -1.72 9.78 -20.69
C SER A 186 -1.43 8.35 -20.25
N LEU A 187 -1.29 8.09 -18.95
CA LEU A 187 -1.07 6.73 -18.41
C LEU A 187 -2.39 6.01 -18.16
N SER A 188 -3.45 6.74 -17.81
CA SER A 188 -4.76 6.19 -17.51
C SER A 188 -5.41 5.51 -18.70
N ARG A 189 -6.18 4.46 -18.41
CA ARG A 189 -7.07 3.78 -19.35
C ARG A 189 -8.19 4.72 -19.81
N PHE A 190 -8.85 5.36 -18.85
CA PHE A 190 -9.85 6.40 -19.05
C PHE A 190 -9.85 7.38 -17.87
N ILE A 191 -10.60 8.47 -18.02
CA ILE A 191 -10.65 9.57 -17.07
C ILE A 191 -12.10 9.74 -16.61
N ILE A 192 -12.31 10.01 -15.32
CA ILE A 192 -13.60 10.43 -14.78
C ILE A 192 -13.45 11.87 -14.29
N ILE A 193 -14.35 12.75 -14.70
CA ILE A 193 -14.41 14.14 -14.24
C ILE A 193 -15.74 14.36 -13.53
N GLU A 194 -15.70 14.71 -12.26
CA GLU A 194 -16.84 15.21 -11.50
C GLU A 194 -16.99 16.72 -11.78
N LYS A 195 -18.11 17.12 -12.37
CA LYS A 195 -18.35 18.47 -12.91
C LYS A 195 -19.48 19.22 -12.18
N SER A 196 -19.99 18.71 -11.07
CA SER A 196 -21.05 19.38 -10.31
C SER A 196 -20.63 20.73 -9.74
N TYR A 197 -19.32 20.95 -9.62
CA TYR A 197 -18.74 22.16 -9.08
C TYR A 197 -17.66 22.72 -10.01
N ALA A 198 -17.62 24.04 -10.17
CA ALA A 198 -16.57 24.69 -10.94
C ALA A 198 -15.19 24.48 -10.25
N ALA A 199 -14.28 23.81 -10.96
CA ALA A 199 -12.86 23.74 -10.63
C ALA A 199 -12.11 24.75 -11.52
N GLY A 200 -11.41 25.71 -10.91
CA GLY A 200 -10.92 26.91 -11.62
C GLY A 200 -9.43 26.90 -11.99
N GLN A 201 -8.69 25.82 -11.71
CA GLN A 201 -7.23 25.84 -11.81
C GLN A 201 -6.68 25.21 -13.10
N ILE A 202 -7.44 24.33 -13.77
CA ILE A 202 -7.09 23.65 -15.02
C ILE A 202 -8.40 23.39 -15.77
N ASP A 203 -8.49 23.61 -17.08
CA ASP A 203 -9.68 23.22 -17.87
C ASP A 203 -9.55 21.73 -18.26
N GLU A 204 -9.81 20.83 -17.30
CA GLU A 204 -9.54 19.40 -17.49
C GLU A 204 -10.34 18.79 -18.63
N ALA A 205 -11.57 19.27 -18.82
CA ALA A 205 -12.46 18.88 -19.91
C ALA A 205 -11.82 19.16 -21.27
N LYS A 206 -11.30 20.38 -21.47
CA LYS A 206 -10.62 20.77 -22.71
C LYS A 206 -9.35 19.97 -22.95
N ILE A 207 -8.55 19.72 -21.92
CA ILE A 207 -7.33 18.90 -22.05
C ILE A 207 -7.68 17.48 -22.51
N CYS A 208 -8.71 16.87 -21.90
CA CYS A 208 -9.16 15.52 -22.28
C CYS A 208 -9.63 15.46 -23.73
N ALA A 209 -10.36 16.47 -24.17
CA ALA A 209 -10.86 16.58 -25.53
C ALA A 209 -9.74 16.74 -26.58
N ILE A 210 -8.84 17.71 -26.37
CA ILE A 210 -7.74 17.99 -27.29
C ILE A 210 -6.84 16.76 -27.44
N ASN A 211 -6.55 16.06 -26.34
CA ASN A 211 -5.67 14.90 -26.33
C ASN A 211 -6.38 13.57 -26.63
N ARG A 212 -7.70 13.60 -26.87
CA ARG A 212 -8.51 12.43 -27.25
C ARG A 212 -8.49 11.29 -26.22
N PHE A 213 -8.45 11.65 -24.94
CA PHE A 213 -8.54 10.70 -23.84
C PHE A 213 -10.01 10.28 -23.63
N PRO A 214 -10.32 8.98 -23.56
CA PRO A 214 -11.66 8.52 -23.18
C PRO A 214 -12.03 9.08 -21.81
N ALA A 215 -13.13 9.83 -21.75
CA ALA A 215 -13.52 10.54 -20.55
C ALA A 215 -15.02 10.37 -20.24
N ILE A 216 -15.31 10.09 -18.98
CA ILE A 216 -16.63 10.07 -18.39
C ILE A 216 -16.80 11.38 -17.63
N TRP A 217 -17.85 12.12 -17.94
CA TRP A 217 -18.20 13.34 -17.20
C TRP A 217 -19.42 13.06 -16.34
N LEU A 218 -19.24 13.15 -15.03
CA LEU A 218 -20.28 12.97 -14.05
C LEU A 218 -20.82 14.33 -13.63
N ARG A 219 -22.14 14.44 -13.56
CA ARG A 219 -22.81 15.64 -13.08
C ARG A 219 -23.96 15.28 -12.16
N ARG A 220 -24.03 15.92 -11.01
CA ARG A 220 -25.16 15.82 -10.10
C ARG A 220 -26.36 16.58 -10.64
N GLU A 221 -27.55 16.00 -10.52
CA GLU A 221 -28.79 16.64 -10.91
C GLU A 221 -29.00 17.95 -10.12
N GLY A 222 -29.48 18.98 -10.84
CA GLY A 222 -29.67 20.32 -10.28
C GLY A 222 -28.40 21.13 -10.04
N HIS A 223 -27.21 20.58 -10.35
CA HIS A 223 -25.95 21.30 -10.28
C HIS A 223 -25.50 21.72 -11.69
N GLY A 224 -25.03 22.97 -11.80
CA GLY A 224 -24.69 23.57 -13.07
C GLY A 224 -23.32 23.14 -13.56
N ASP A 225 -23.30 22.53 -14.75
CA ASP A 225 -22.09 22.51 -15.58
C ASP A 225 -21.84 23.92 -16.13
N THR A 226 -20.61 24.23 -16.51
CA THR A 226 -20.38 25.41 -17.34
C THR A 226 -21.05 25.16 -18.69
N TRP A 227 -22.04 25.98 -19.06
CA TRP A 227 -22.73 25.89 -20.35
C TRP A 227 -21.78 25.87 -21.57
N MET A 228 -20.55 26.35 -21.37
CA MET A 228 -19.48 26.38 -22.37
C MET A 228 -18.83 25.03 -22.68
N GLN A 229 -19.18 23.96 -21.97
CA GLN A 229 -18.62 22.62 -22.18
C GLN A 229 -19.68 21.57 -22.58
N GLY A 230 -20.96 21.95 -22.69
CA GLY A 230 -22.05 20.99 -22.96
C GLY A 230 -22.04 20.39 -24.36
N ASP A 231 -21.31 20.98 -25.30
CA ASP A 231 -21.19 20.57 -26.71
C ASP A 231 -20.12 19.49 -26.95
N TYR A 232 -19.19 19.29 -26.02
CA TYR A 232 -18.08 18.34 -26.19
C TYR A 232 -18.56 16.90 -26.43
N GLU A 233 -19.65 16.47 -25.79
CA GLU A 233 -20.22 15.14 -26.04
C GLU A 233 -20.77 14.99 -27.47
N ALA A 234 -21.28 16.07 -28.06
CA ALA A 234 -21.77 16.05 -29.44
C ALA A 234 -20.61 15.96 -30.44
N ASP A 235 -19.51 16.65 -30.18
CA ASP A 235 -18.36 16.71 -31.08
C ASP A 235 -17.39 15.53 -30.90
N PHE A 236 -17.27 14.99 -29.69
CA PHE A 236 -16.27 13.99 -29.33
C PHE A 236 -16.91 12.70 -28.81
N LYS A 237 -16.95 11.67 -29.68
CA LYS A 237 -17.49 10.33 -29.35
C LYS A 237 -16.83 9.62 -28.16
N PHE A 238 -15.65 10.07 -27.74
CA PHE A 238 -14.89 9.51 -26.62
C PHE A 238 -15.17 10.23 -25.29
N ILE A 239 -16.07 11.21 -25.29
CA ILE A 239 -16.57 11.92 -24.12
C ILE A 239 -18.05 11.65 -24.00
N LYS A 240 -18.52 11.32 -22.79
CA LYS A 240 -19.95 11.15 -22.53
C LYS A 240 -20.35 11.67 -21.17
N ASN A 241 -21.49 12.35 -21.13
CA ASN A 241 -22.04 12.90 -19.90
C ASN A 241 -23.00 11.91 -19.24
N PHE A 242 -22.90 11.81 -17.94
CA PHE A 242 -23.78 11.01 -17.11
C PHE A 242 -24.29 11.87 -15.95
N CYS A 243 -25.62 11.93 -15.83
CA CYS A 243 -26.28 12.66 -14.76
C CYS A 243 -26.63 11.68 -13.63
N TYR A 244 -26.35 12.05 -12.38
CA TYR A 244 -26.68 11.25 -11.21
C TYR A 244 -27.41 12.04 -10.13
N ASP A 245 -28.13 11.32 -9.28
CA ASP A 245 -28.65 11.77 -8.00
C ASP A 245 -27.98 10.98 -6.85
N GLU A 246 -28.27 11.34 -5.61
CA GLU A 246 -27.67 10.68 -4.42
C GLU A 246 -28.08 9.20 -4.29
N ASN A 247 -29.20 8.79 -4.86
CA ASN A 247 -29.72 7.43 -4.76
C ASN A 247 -29.17 6.51 -5.85
N ASN A 248 -28.77 7.06 -6.99
CA ASN A 248 -28.35 6.29 -8.17
C ASN A 248 -26.87 6.47 -8.56
N LYS A 249 -26.11 7.33 -7.85
CA LYS A 249 -24.69 7.65 -8.11
C LYS A 249 -23.85 6.42 -8.48
N ASN A 250 -23.91 5.37 -7.67
CA ASN A 250 -23.11 4.16 -7.90
C ASN A 250 -23.50 3.42 -9.18
N ASP A 251 -24.80 3.35 -9.51
CA ASP A 251 -25.27 2.65 -10.71
C ASP A 251 -24.99 3.46 -11.98
N VAL A 252 -25.02 4.78 -11.89
CA VAL A 252 -24.58 5.67 -12.96
C VAL A 252 -23.09 5.52 -13.24
N ILE A 253 -22.24 5.51 -12.21
CA ILE A 253 -20.79 5.30 -12.37
C ILE A 253 -20.50 3.94 -13.03
N LYS A 254 -21.21 2.89 -12.59
CA LYS A 254 -21.12 1.54 -13.17
C LYS A 254 -21.46 1.54 -14.66
N SER A 255 -22.60 2.15 -15.02
CA SER A 255 -23.04 2.26 -16.41
C SER A 255 -22.07 3.08 -17.27
N ALA A 256 -21.47 4.10 -16.67
CA ALA A 256 -20.47 4.93 -17.34
C ALA A 256 -19.16 4.18 -17.62
N ILE A 257 -18.71 3.37 -16.66
CA ILE A 257 -17.55 2.48 -16.85
C ILE A 257 -17.84 1.46 -17.96
N GLU A 258 -19.03 0.86 -17.98
CA GLU A 258 -19.41 -0.10 -19.03
C GLU A 258 -19.38 0.55 -20.43
N TRP A 259 -19.90 1.79 -20.55
CA TRP A 259 -19.83 2.54 -21.80
C TRP A 259 -18.39 2.83 -22.25
N VAL A 260 -17.51 3.29 -21.34
CA VAL A 260 -16.15 3.68 -21.76
C VAL A 260 -15.33 2.46 -22.17
N GLU A 261 -15.56 1.31 -21.53
CA GLU A 261 -14.95 0.04 -21.92
C GLU A 261 -15.38 -0.40 -23.32
N GLU A 262 -16.69 -0.35 -23.61
CA GLU A 262 -17.23 -0.65 -24.94
C GLU A 262 -16.64 0.30 -26.01
N PHE A 263 -16.51 1.59 -25.68
CA PHE A 263 -15.86 2.57 -26.55
C PHE A 263 -14.39 2.22 -26.81
N ILE A 264 -13.63 1.87 -25.77
CA ILE A 264 -12.21 1.50 -25.88
C ILE A 264 -12.04 0.25 -26.74
N ASP A 265 -12.89 -0.76 -26.56
CA ASP A 265 -12.84 -1.99 -27.35
C ASP A 265 -13.19 -1.74 -28.81
N THR A 266 -14.25 -0.96 -29.08
CA THR A 266 -14.59 -0.51 -30.45
C THR A 266 -13.44 0.24 -31.10
N LYS A 267 -12.78 1.14 -30.34
CA LYS A 267 -11.60 1.88 -30.81
C LYS A 267 -10.41 0.95 -31.06
N ARG A 268 -10.21 -0.08 -30.23
CA ARG A 268 -9.14 -1.09 -30.42
C ARG A 268 -9.35 -1.84 -31.74
N GLU A 269 -10.55 -2.35 -31.98
CA GLU A 269 -10.88 -3.08 -33.22
C GLU A 269 -10.70 -2.20 -34.45
N TYR A 270 -11.22 -0.97 -34.41
CA TYR A 270 -11.06 0.00 -35.49
C TYR A 270 -9.58 0.27 -35.81
N LEU A 271 -8.74 0.47 -34.79
CA LEU A 271 -7.33 0.74 -34.98
C LEU A 271 -6.55 -0.50 -35.48
N ASN A 272 -6.90 -1.71 -35.01
CA ASN A 272 -6.28 -2.95 -35.48
C ASN A 272 -6.60 -3.23 -36.96
N ASN A 273 -7.77 -2.81 -37.43
CA ASN A 273 -8.15 -2.93 -38.84
C ASN A 273 -7.42 -1.92 -39.75
N ILE A 274 -7.02 -0.76 -39.22
CA ILE A 274 -6.38 0.32 -40.00
C ILE A 274 -4.86 0.22 -39.99
N TYR A 275 -4.26 -0.18 -38.87
CA TYR A 275 -2.82 -0.18 -38.68
C TYR A 275 -2.26 -1.61 -38.72
N PRO A 276 -1.65 -2.05 -39.84
CA PRO A 276 -1.20 -3.43 -40.03
C PRO A 276 0.06 -3.81 -39.23
N TRP A 277 0.69 -2.86 -38.54
CA TRP A 277 1.93 -3.03 -37.77
C TRP A 277 1.75 -2.90 -36.25
N ARG A 278 0.51 -2.98 -35.77
CA ARG A 278 0.18 -3.00 -34.34
C ARG A 278 0.25 -4.38 -33.73
#